data_AF-A0A7U4QNK7-F1
#
_entry.id   AF-A0A7U4QNK7-F1
#
_cell.length_a   1.000
_cell.length_b   1.000
_cell.length_c   1.000
_cell.angle_alpha   90.00
_cell.angle_beta   90.00
_cell.angle_gamma   90.00
#
_symmetry.space_group_name_H-M   'P 1'
#
loop_
_entity.id
_entity.type
_entity.pdbx_description
1 polymer ?
#
loop_
_entity_poly.entity_id
_entity_poly.type
_entity_poly.pdbx_seq_one_letter_code
_entity_poly.pdbx_strand_id
1 'polypeptide(L)'
;MAEYNPQELQQKYEEWCELHRKQLEAQQQFLKAEALQNELKDYYLNPQWMTDREADLPIEHSGKEHSIFSEDALWNMLSDHDELARKWMRLGLDAIDRK
;
A
#
# COMPACT_ATOMS: atom_id res chain seq x y z
N MET A 1 -35.33 27.25 4.45
CA MET A 1 -34.70 26.39 3.43
C MET A 1 -33.24 26.77 3.37
N ALA A 2 -32.31 25.81 3.31
CA ALA A 2 -30.92 26.15 3.05
C ALA A 2 -30.82 26.75 1.64
N GLU A 3 -30.23 27.93 1.52
CA GLU A 3 -29.95 28.55 0.22
C GLU A 3 -28.60 27.99 -0.28
N TYR A 4 -28.60 27.37 -1.45
CA TYR A 4 -27.40 26.76 -2.02
C TYR A 4 -26.71 27.72 -2.98
N ASN A 5 -25.38 27.85 -2.90
CA ASN A 5 -24.56 28.59 -3.86
C ASN A 5 -24.05 27.62 -4.95
N PRO A 6 -24.49 27.74 -6.22
CA PRO A 6 -24.08 26.83 -7.29
C PRO A 6 -22.57 26.81 -7.53
N GLN A 7 -21.88 27.94 -7.35
CA GLN A 7 -20.44 28.03 -7.57
C GLN A 7 -19.65 27.24 -6.51
N GLU A 8 -20.08 27.30 -5.26
CA GLU A 8 -19.48 26.51 -4.17
C GLU A 8 -19.74 25.00 -4.36
N LEU A 9 -20.92 24.64 -4.88
CA LEU A 9 -21.22 23.24 -5.18
C LEU A 9 -20.37 22.71 -6.33
N GLN A 10 -20.11 23.53 -7.36
CA GLN A 10 -19.21 23.16 -8.46
C GLN A 10 -17.79 22.88 -7.95
N GLN A 11 -17.26 23.72 -7.06
CA GLN A 11 -15.93 23.51 -6.47
C GLN A 11 -15.86 22.21 -5.65
N LYS A 12 -16.89 21.91 -4.85
CA LYS A 12 -16.96 20.64 -4.10
C LYS A 12 -17.02 19.43 -5.02
N TYR A 13 -17.72 19.53 -6.14
CA TYR A 13 -17.79 18.46 -7.13
C TYR A 13 -16.43 18.22 -7.83
N GLU A 14 -15.70 19.29 -8.14
CA GLU A 14 -14.36 19.19 -8.71
C GLU A 14 -13.37 18.56 -7.73
N GLU A 15 -13.42 18.96 -6.45
CA GLU A 15 -12.63 18.34 -5.39
C GLU A 15 -12.97 16.85 -5.25
N TRP A 16 -14.26 16.49 -5.26
CA TRP A 16 -14.69 15.10 -5.24
C TRP A 16 -14.14 14.31 -6.44
N CYS A 17 -14.17 14.89 -7.65
CA CYS A 17 -13.61 14.26 -8.85
C CYS A 17 -12.11 13.99 -8.71
N GLU A 18 -11.35 14.92 -8.14
CA GLU A 18 -9.92 14.74 -7.88
C GLU A 18 -9.65 13.63 -6.87
N LEU A 19 -10.37 13.62 -5.76
CA LEU A 19 -10.25 12.58 -4.73
C LEU A 19 -10.59 11.20 -5.29
N HIS A 20 -11.65 11.10 -6.08
CA HIS A 20 -12.06 9.85 -6.72
C HIS A 20 -10.96 9.31 -7.65
N ARG A 21 -10.32 10.18 -8.46
CA ARG A 21 -9.18 9.77 -9.31
C ARG A 21 -8.01 9.24 -8.48
N LYS A 22 -7.64 9.93 -7.40
CA LYS A 22 -6.55 9.50 -6.50
C LYS A 22 -6.85 8.16 -5.83
N GLN A 23 -8.11 7.90 -5.47
CA GLN A 23 -8.53 6.62 -4.90
C GLN A 23 -8.38 5.47 -5.91
N LEU A 24 -8.77 5.69 -7.16
CA LEU A 24 -8.56 4.70 -8.22
C LEU A 24 -7.08 4.43 -8.47
N GLU A 25 -6.25 5.48 -8.48
CA GLU A 25 -4.80 5.33 -8.60
C GLU A 25 -4.21 4.54 -7.42
N ALA A 26 -4.62 4.85 -6.19
CA ALA A 26 -4.18 4.13 -5.00
C ALA A 26 -4.53 2.64 -5.07
N GLN A 27 -5.69 2.26 -5.61
CA GLN A 27 -6.04 0.86 -5.84
C GLN A 27 -5.08 0.17 -6.81
N GLN A 28 -4.71 0.84 -7.91
CA GLN A 28 -3.72 0.29 -8.85
C GLN A 28 -2.34 0.16 -8.22
N GLN A 29 -1.93 1.15 -7.42
CA GLN A 29 -0.67 1.11 -6.69
C GLN A 29 -0.65 -0.02 -5.65
N PHE A 30 -1.77 -0.28 -4.98
CA PHE A 30 -1.92 -1.39 -4.04
C PHE A 30 -1.71 -2.74 -4.72
N LEU A 31 -2.36 -2.97 -5.88
CA LEU A 31 -2.19 -4.21 -6.67
C LEU A 31 -0.75 -4.39 -7.16
N LYS A 32 -0.10 -3.29 -7.58
CA LYS A 32 1.32 -3.34 -7.97
C LYS A 32 2.22 -3.68 -6.78
N ALA A 33 1.94 -3.13 -5.61
CA ALA A 33 2.69 -3.43 -4.39
C ALA A 33 2.50 -4.91 -3.96
N GLU A 34 1.29 -5.45 -4.09
CA GLU A 34 0.99 -6.87 -3.83
C GLU A 34 1.80 -7.79 -4.76
N ALA A 35 1.88 -7.49 -6.05
CA ALA A 35 2.67 -8.27 -7.00
C ALA A 35 4.17 -8.29 -6.61
N LEU A 36 4.75 -7.13 -6.31
CA LEU A 36 6.14 -7.02 -5.86
C LEU A 36 6.38 -7.76 -4.54
N GLN A 37 5.46 -7.61 -3.60
CA GLN A 37 5.52 -8.30 -2.32
C GLN A 37 5.52 -9.81 -2.50
N ASN A 38 4.69 -10.36 -3.39
CA ASN A 38 4.63 -11.80 -3.64
C ASN A 38 5.96 -12.33 -4.18
N GLU A 39 6.58 -11.63 -5.13
CA GLU A 39 7.91 -12.02 -5.63
C GLU A 39 8.97 -12.01 -4.51
N LEU A 40 8.98 -10.97 -3.68
CA LEU A 40 9.90 -10.85 -2.55
C LEU A 40 9.63 -11.90 -1.46
N LYS A 41 8.36 -12.24 -1.24
CA LYS A 41 7.93 -13.29 -0.32
C LYS A 41 8.42 -14.65 -0.78
N ASP A 42 8.32 -14.96 -2.08
CA ASP A 42 8.80 -16.21 -2.64
C ASP A 42 10.31 -16.37 -2.42
N TYR A 43 11.08 -15.29 -2.56
CA TYR A 43 12.50 -15.29 -2.22
C TYR A 43 12.74 -15.45 -0.71
N TYR A 44 12.05 -14.67 0.13
CA TYR A 44 12.20 -14.72 1.59
C TYR A 44 11.93 -16.12 2.18
N LEU A 45 10.95 -16.83 1.62
CA LEU A 45 10.58 -18.18 2.05
C LEU A 45 11.45 -19.27 1.42
N ASN A 46 12.30 -18.93 0.46
CA ASN A 46 13.24 -19.85 -0.15
C ASN A 46 14.46 -20.05 0.78
N PRO A 47 14.95 -21.29 0.97
CA PRO A 47 16.20 -21.54 1.71
C PRO A 47 17.41 -20.73 1.22
N GLN A 48 17.40 -20.31 -0.05
CA GLN A 48 18.40 -19.43 -0.64
C GLN A 48 18.54 -18.10 0.12
N TRP A 49 17.46 -17.51 0.62
CA TRP A 49 17.54 -16.23 1.34
C TRP A 49 18.42 -16.32 2.59
N MET A 50 18.27 -17.40 3.39
CA MET A 50 19.14 -17.62 4.55
C MET A 50 20.59 -17.82 4.14
N THR A 51 20.82 -18.56 3.05
CA THR A 51 22.18 -18.82 2.55
C THR A 51 22.86 -17.52 2.11
N ASP A 52 22.13 -16.68 1.38
CA ASP A 52 22.61 -15.38 0.90
C ASP A 52 22.87 -14.40 2.06
N ARG A 53 21.97 -14.40 3.05
CA ARG A 53 22.12 -13.59 4.27
C ARG A 53 23.34 -14.01 5.09
N GLU A 54 23.54 -15.31 5.30
CA GLU A 54 24.68 -15.84 6.07
C GLU A 54 26.01 -15.69 5.34
N ALA A 55 25.99 -15.69 4.00
CA ALA A 55 27.15 -15.43 3.16
C ALA A 55 27.58 -13.95 3.15
N ASP A 56 26.83 -13.06 3.82
CA ASP A 56 27.07 -11.62 3.89
C ASP A 56 27.22 -11.00 2.49
N LEU A 57 26.34 -11.38 1.56
CA LEU A 57 26.41 -10.89 0.18
C LEU A 57 26.25 -9.36 0.14
N PRO A 58 27.20 -8.64 -0.47
CA PRO A 58 27.11 -7.19 -0.56
C PRO A 58 26.02 -6.79 -1.55
N ILE A 59 24.96 -6.19 -1.02
CA ILE A 59 23.87 -5.63 -1.83
C ILE A 59 23.81 -4.12 -1.65
N GLU A 60 23.88 -3.40 -2.77
CA GLU A 60 23.70 -1.94 -2.76
C GLU A 60 22.21 -1.61 -2.59
N HIS A 61 21.92 -0.71 -1.65
CA HIS A 61 20.58 -0.14 -1.49
C HIS A 61 20.69 1.37 -1.24
N SER A 62 19.62 2.10 -1.53
CA SER A 62 19.61 3.57 -1.52
C SER A 62 19.84 4.22 -0.14
N GLY A 63 19.90 3.43 0.94
CA GLY A 63 19.96 3.89 2.32
C GLY A 63 18.66 4.47 2.87
N LYS A 64 17.65 4.70 2.03
CA LYS A 64 16.30 5.12 2.48
C LYS A 64 15.50 3.97 3.08
N GLU A 65 15.65 2.79 2.48
CA GLU A 65 15.04 1.55 2.93
C GLU A 65 16.10 0.62 3.51
N HIS A 66 15.66 -0.26 4.41
CA HIS A 66 16.48 -1.34 4.95
C HIS A 66 16.85 -2.36 3.87
N SER A 67 18.01 -3.00 4.04
CA SER A 67 18.41 -4.13 3.21
C SER A 67 17.41 -5.29 3.36
N ILE A 68 17.18 -6.06 2.30
CA ILE A 68 16.33 -7.27 2.33
C ILE A 68 16.90 -8.39 3.23
N PHE A 69 18.17 -8.29 3.63
CA PHE A 69 18.81 -9.18 4.60
C PHE A 69 18.74 -8.67 6.04
N SER A 70 18.18 -7.47 6.25
CA SER A 70 17.90 -6.97 7.60
C SER A 70 16.87 -7.88 8.26
N GLU A 71 16.99 -8.03 9.58
CA GLU A 71 16.26 -9.04 10.36
C GLU A 71 14.77 -9.09 10.06
N ASP A 72 14.11 -7.92 10.03
CA ASP A 72 12.66 -7.82 9.88
C ASP A 72 12.20 -7.11 8.59
N ALA A 73 13.09 -6.77 7.64
CA ALA A 73 12.70 -5.92 6.50
C ALA A 73 11.58 -6.56 5.64
N LEU A 74 11.77 -7.82 5.22
CA LEU A 74 10.77 -8.54 4.43
C LEU A 74 9.58 -9.00 5.29
N TRP A 75 9.80 -9.28 6.58
CA TRP A 75 8.72 -9.63 7.51
C TRP A 75 7.76 -8.45 7.72
N ASN A 76 8.28 -7.25 8.01
CA ASN A 76 7.50 -6.04 8.20
C ASN A 76 6.75 -5.65 6.92
N MET A 77 7.39 -5.78 5.76
CA MET A 77 6.73 -5.56 4.47
C MET A 77 5.46 -6.41 4.35
N LEU A 78 5.52 -7.70 4.71
CA LEU A 78 4.37 -8.61 4.67
C LEU A 78 3.25 -8.16 5.61
N SER A 79 3.57 -7.82 6.86
CA SER A 79 2.57 -7.37 7.83
C SER A 79 1.92 -6.03 7.46
N ASP A 80 2.70 -5.09 6.94
CA ASP A 80 2.23 -3.73 6.61
C ASP A 80 1.19 -3.75 5.49
N HIS A 81 1.39 -4.59 4.48
CA HIS A 81 0.44 -4.75 3.38
C HIS A 81 -0.88 -5.35 3.86
N ASP A 82 -0.82 -6.41 4.66
CA ASP A 82 -2.00 -7.04 5.28
C ASP A 82 -2.78 -6.04 6.17
N GLU A 83 -2.07 -5.21 6.94
CA GLU A 83 -2.69 -4.18 7.76
C GLU A 83 -3.42 -3.14 6.90
N LEU A 84 -2.78 -2.67 5.82
CA LEU A 84 -3.38 -1.72 4.89
C LEU A 84 -4.63 -2.31 4.22
N ALA A 85 -4.57 -3.56 3.76
CA ALA A 85 -5.69 -4.27 3.15
C ALA A 85 -6.90 -4.33 4.11
N ARG A 86 -6.66 -4.68 5.37
CA ARG A 86 -7.70 -4.73 6.42
C ARG A 86 -8.30 -3.37 6.70
N LYS A 87 -7.49 -2.30 6.72
CA LYS A 87 -7.97 -0.92 6.89
C LYS A 87 -8.90 -0.52 5.75
N TRP A 88 -8.51 -0.79 4.50
CA TRP A 88 -9.32 -0.46 3.32
C TRP A 88 -10.61 -1.28 3.24
N MET A 89 -10.56 -2.56 3.58
CA MET A 89 -11.75 -3.41 3.66
C MET A 89 -12.76 -2.82 4.65
N ARG A 90 -12.33 -2.46 5.86
CA ARG A 90 -13.20 -1.84 6.87
C ARG A 90 -13.74 -0.49 6.40
N LEU A 91 -12.90 0.33 5.77
CA LEU A 91 -13.30 1.64 5.23
C LEU A 91 -14.42 1.49 4.18
N GLY A 92 -14.29 0.51 3.29
CA GLY A 92 -15.30 0.21 2.27
C GLY A 92 -16.61 -0.30 2.87
N LEU A 93 -16.54 -1.20 3.85
CA LEU A 93 -17.71 -1.71 4.57
C LEU A 93 -18.44 -0.58 5.32
N ASP A 94 -17.72 0.24 6.09
CA ASP A 94 -18.28 1.39 6.79
C ASP A 94 -19.01 2.37 5.85
N ALA A 95 -18.48 2.57 4.63
CA ALA A 95 -19.10 3.45 3.65
C ALA A 95 -20.42 2.90 3.07
N ILE A 96 -20.60 1.57 3.10
CA ILE A 96 -21.81 0.89 2.63
C ILE A 96 -22.84 0.76 3.77
N ASP A 97 -22.37 0.39 4.96
CA ASP A 97 -23.21 0.03 6.10
C ASP A 97 -23.76 1.24 6.88
N ARG A 98 -23.14 2.42 6.77
CA ARG A 98 -23.63 3.66 7.42
C ARG A 98 -24.84 4.31 6.74
N LYS A 99 -25.67 3.52 6.06
CA LYS A 99 -27.00 3.93 5.55
C LYS A 99 -28.09 3.65 6.59
#